data_AF-A0A7C3X222-F1
#
_entry.id   AF-A0A7C3X222-F1
#
_cell.length_a   1.000
_cell.length_b   1.000
_cell.length_c   1.000
_cell.angle_alpha   90.00
_cell.angle_beta   90.00
_cell.angle_gamma   90.00
#
_symmetry.space_group_name_H-M   'P 1'
#
loop_
_entity.id
_entity.type
_entity.pdbx_description
1 polymer ?
#
loop_
_entity_poly.entity_id
_entity_poly.type
_entity_poly.pdbx_seq_one_letter_code
_entity_poly.pdbx_strand_id
1 'polypeptide(L)' 'MDLAENMLVTVSPHLHKKDETIQRAMKDVLIALTPAAVWALVVFGFNVVYILAVSCITAALSEVVMRKIMRRKP' A
#
# COMPACT_ATOMS: atom_id res chain seq x y z
N MET A 1 25.19 27.45 -0.39
CA MET A 1 25.65 26.66 0.76
C MET A 1 24.74 27.06 1.91
N ASP A 2 23.64 26.40 2.27
CA ASP A 2 23.17 25.00 2.18
C ASP A 2 21.64 25.03 1.95
N LEU A 3 21.16 24.76 0.74
CA LEU A 3 20.61 23.50 0.24
C LEU A 3 19.21 23.13 0.79
N ALA A 4 18.19 23.49 0.00
CA ALA A 4 16.83 23.01 0.06
C ALA A 4 16.05 23.41 1.32
N GLU A 5 15.45 24.61 1.24
CA GLU A 5 14.21 24.98 1.93
C GLU A 5 13.33 23.76 2.17
N ASN A 6 13.33 23.32 3.43
CA ASN A 6 12.18 22.83 4.17
C ASN A 6 10.99 22.46 3.27
N MET A 7 11.06 21.31 2.59
CA MET A 7 9.87 20.70 1.98
C MET A 7 8.95 20.25 3.11
N LEU A 8 8.27 21.22 3.71
CA LEU A 8 7.07 21.01 4.52
C LEU A 8 6.00 20.50 3.57
N VAL A 9 6.07 19.21 3.24
CA VAL A 9 4.89 18.44 2.83
C VAL A 9 4.05 18.29 4.09
N THR A 10 3.37 19.38 4.45
CA THR A 10 2.37 19.39 5.51
C THR A 10 1.17 18.62 4.98
N VAL A 11 1.11 17.33 5.32
CA VAL A 11 -0.14 16.57 5.26
C VAL A 11 -1.21 17.33 6.03
N SER A 12 -2.42 17.42 5.47
CA SER A 12 -3.53 18.14 6.10
C SER A 12 -3.67 17.70 7.57
N PRO A 13 -3.63 18.63 8.54
CA PRO A 13 -3.31 18.33 9.93
C PRO A 13 -4.41 17.57 10.70
N HIS A 14 -5.50 17.16 10.04
CA HIS A 14 -6.70 16.61 10.65
C HIS A 14 -6.65 15.11 11.01
N LEU A 15 -5.57 14.39 10.67
CA LEU A 15 -5.39 12.95 10.98
C LEU A 15 -4.34 12.69 12.09
N HIS A 16 -3.95 13.71 12.85
CA HIS A 16 -3.02 13.56 13.98
C HIS A 16 -3.70 12.96 15.22
N LYS A 17 -4.15 11.71 15.14
CA LYS A 17 -4.08 10.86 16.35
C LYS A 17 -2.64 10.37 16.44
N LYS A 18 -1.99 10.59 17.59
CA LYS A 18 -0.58 10.20 17.83
C LYS A 18 -0.26 8.73 17.52
N ASP A 19 -1.27 7.89 17.37
CA ASP A 19 -1.14 6.45 17.12
C ASP A 19 -1.53 6.03 15.68
N GLU A 20 -2.08 6.94 14.86
CA GLU A 20 -2.48 6.65 13.48
C GLU A 20 -1.31 6.83 12.51
N THR A 21 -0.48 5.78 12.43
CA THR A 21 0.56 5.68 11.39
C THR A 21 -0.06 5.17 10.08
N ILE A 22 0.46 5.62 8.93
CA ILE A 22 0.06 5.13 7.59
C ILE A 22 0.03 3.59 7.52
N GLN A 23 0.98 2.92 8.15
CA GLN A 23 1.03 1.46 8.21
C GLN A 23 -0.20 0.83 8.90
N ARG A 24 -0.73 1.46 9.95
CA ARG A 24 -1.92 0.95 10.65
C ARG A 24 -3.17 1.15 9.80
N ALA A 25 -3.33 2.34 9.23
CA ALA A 25 -4.44 2.61 8.32
C ALA A 25 -4.46 1.64 7.12
N MET A 26 -3.30 1.36 6.51
CA MET A 26 -3.22 0.38 5.42
C MET A 26 -3.59 -1.04 5.87
N LYS A 27 -3.24 -1.44 7.11
CA LYS A 27 -3.64 -2.74 7.67
C LYS A 27 -5.15 -2.81 7.92
N ASP A 28 -5.74 -1.75 8.44
CA ASP A 28 -7.19 -1.70 8.70
C ASP A 28 -7.98 -1.82 7.38
N VAL A 29 -7.48 -1.19 6.31
CA VAL A 29 -8.05 -1.35 4.95
C VAL A 29 -7.91 -2.78 4.45
N LEU A 30 -6.76 -3.43 4.64
CA LEU A 30 -6.59 -4.84 4.26
C LEU A 30 -7.57 -5.75 5.00
N ILE A 31 -7.80 -5.50 6.29
CA ILE A 31 -8.81 -6.23 7.08
C ILE A 31 -10.20 -5.98 6.51
N ALA A 32 -10.54 -4.73 6.20
CA ALA A 32 -11.83 -4.36 5.61
C ALA A 32 -12.07 -4.97 4.21
N LEU A 33 -11.01 -5.26 3.44
CA LEU A 33 -11.11 -5.90 2.12
C LEU A 33 -11.29 -7.42 2.18
N THR A 34 -11.03 -8.06 3.33
CA THR A 34 -11.18 -9.51 3.51
C THR A 34 -12.57 -10.04 3.11
N PRO A 35 -13.71 -9.46 3.57
CA PRO A 35 -15.03 -9.91 3.15
C PRO A 35 -15.29 -9.73 1.64
N ALA A 36 -14.73 -8.68 1.03
CA ALA A 36 -14.85 -8.46 -0.42
C ALA A 36 -14.08 -9.53 -1.21
N ALA A 37 -12.88 -9.92 -0.74
CA ALA A 37 -12.11 -11.00 -1.34
C ALA A 37 -12.85 -12.35 -1.23
N VAL A 38 -13.48 -12.64 -0.10
CA VAL A 38 -14.31 -13.86 0.07
C VAL A 38 -15.49 -13.86 -0.89
N TRP A 39 -16.20 -12.74 -1.03
CA TRP A 39 -17.32 -12.63 -1.96
C TRP A 39 -16.89 -12.83 -3.41
N ALA A 40 -15.74 -12.28 -3.80
CA ALA A 40 -15.17 -12.49 -5.12
C ALA A 40 -14.87 -13.98 -5.40
N LEU A 41 -14.40 -14.74 -4.40
CA LEU A 41 -14.18 -16.18 -4.54
C LEU A 41 -15.50 -16.97 -4.71
N VAL A 42 -16.57 -16.56 -4.02
CA VAL A 42 -17.87 -17.22 -4.14
C VAL A 42 -18.50 -17.00 -5.51
N VAL A 43 -18.41 -15.78 -6.05
CA VAL A 43 -19.04 -15.43 -7.33
C VAL A 43 -18.24 -15.92 -8.54
N PHE A 44 -16.92 -15.75 -8.51
CA PHE A 44 -16.05 -16.02 -9.66
C PHE A 44 -15.29 -17.35 -9.57
N GLY A 45 -15.38 -18.05 -8.43
CA GLY A 45 -14.73 -19.33 -8.19
C GLY A 45 -13.21 -19.23 -7.99
N PHE A 46 -12.52 -20.37 -8.18
CA PHE A 46 -11.09 -20.52 -7.87
C PHE A 46 -10.13 -19.71 -8.78
N ASN A 47 -10.58 -19.24 -9.94
CA ASN A 47 -9.75 -18.44 -10.85
C ASN A 47 -9.31 -17.12 -10.22
N VAL A 48 -10.11 -16.56 -9.30
CA VAL A 48 -9.79 -15.31 -8.61
C VAL A 48 -8.56 -15.42 -7.73
N VAL A 49 -8.28 -16.59 -7.15
CA VAL A 49 -7.09 -16.79 -6.31
C VAL A 49 -5.82 -16.55 -7.12
N TYR A 50 -5.75 -17.12 -8.33
CA TYR A 50 -4.59 -16.96 -9.21
C TYR A 50 -4.41 -15.51 -9.66
N ILE A 51 -5.51 -14.84 -10.03
CA ILE A 51 -5.47 -13.44 -10.48
C ILE A 51 -5.03 -12.51 -9.35
N LEU A 52 -5.58 -12.70 -8.14
CA LEU A 52 -5.18 -11.94 -6.95
C LEU A 52 -3.70 -12.16 -6.61
N ALA A 53 -3.24 -13.41 -6.64
CA ALA A 53 -1.85 -13.74 -6.35
C ALA A 53 -0.90 -13.09 -7.36
N VAL A 54 -1.16 -13.23 -8.66
CA VAL A 54 -0.33 -12.63 -9.72
C VAL A 54 -0.33 -11.11 -9.60
N SER A 55 -1.49 -10.50 -9.36
CA SER A 55 -1.59 -9.04 -9.18
C SER A 55 -0.75 -8.53 -8.01
N CYS A 56 -0.86 -9.15 -6.83
CA CYS A 56 -0.06 -8.79 -5.66
C CYS A 56 1.45 -8.98 -5.90
N ILE A 57 1.84 -10.09 -6.54
CA ILE A 57 3.25 -10.35 -6.89
C ILE A 57 3.76 -9.28 -7.86
N THR A 58 3.02 -8.97 -8.91
CA THR A 58 3.40 -7.94 -9.88
C THR A 58 3.49 -6.56 -9.23
N ALA A 59 2.57 -6.21 -8.32
CA ALA A 59 2.62 -4.97 -7.57
C ALA A 59 3.87 -4.88 -6.68
N ALA A 60 4.17 -5.93 -5.91
CA ALA A 60 5.36 -5.98 -5.06
C ALA A 60 6.66 -5.94 -5.89
N LEU A 61 6.71 -6.67 -7.01
CA LEU A 61 7.85 -6.61 -7.94
C LEU A 61 8.02 -5.20 -8.51
N SER A 62 6.94 -4.55 -8.92
CA SER A 62 6.97 -3.16 -9.40
C SER A 62 7.50 -2.22 -8.33
N GLU A 63 7.09 -2.38 -7.08
CA GLU A 63 7.62 -1.61 -5.96
C GLU A 63 9.13 -1.82 -5.79
N VAL A 64 9.60 -3.07 -5.82
CA VAL A 64 11.04 -3.39 -5.74
C VAL A 64 11.82 -2.79 -6.90
N VAL A 65 11.28 -2.88 -8.12
CA VAL A 65 11.89 -2.30 -9.33
C VAL A 65 11.98 -0.79 -9.20
N MET A 66 10.88 -0.12 -8.84
CA MET A 66 10.86 1.33 -8.65
C MET A 66 11.81 1.78 -7.55
N ARG A 67 11.85 1.06 -6.43
CA ARG A 67 12.76 1.34 -5.31
C ARG A 67 14.22 1.19 -5.74
N LYS A 68 14.53 0.19 -6.57
CA LYS A 68 15.86 -0.04 -7.17
C LYS A 68 16.25 1.09 -8.14
N ILE A 69 15.33 1.54 -8.99
CA ILE A 69 15.55 2.67 -9.92
C ILE A 69 15.79 3.96 -9.15
N MET A 70 14.97 4.24 -8.13
CA MET A 70 15.03 5.46 -7.32
C MET A 70 16.19 5.46 -6.30
N ARG A 71 17.04 4.41 -6.26
CA ARG A 71 18.16 4.23 -5.32
C ARG A 71 17.76 4.41 -3.85
N ARG A 72 16.48 4.21 -3.52
CA ARG A 72 15.98 4.30 -2.15
C ARG A 72 16.40 3.01 -1.43
N LYS A 73 17.31 3.13 -0.46
CA LYS A 73 17.69 2.01 0.42
C LYS A 73 16.48 1.55 1.25
N PRO A 74 16.47 0.29 1.71
CA PRO A 74 15.38 -0.26 2.52
C PRO A 74 15.04 0.62 3.72
#